data_AF-A0A0N0JCH4-F1
#
_entry.id   AF-A0A0N0JCH4-F1
#
_cell.length_a   1.000
_cell.length_b   1.000
_cell.length_c   1.000
_cell.angle_alpha   90.00
_cell.angle_beta   90.00
_cell.angle_gamma   90.00
#
_symmetry.space_group_name_H-M   'P 1'
#
loop_
_entity.id
_entity.type
_entity.pdbx_description
1 polymer ?
#
loop_
_entity_poly.entity_id
_entity_poly.type
_entity_poly.pdbx_seq_one_letter_code
_entity_poly.pdbx_strand_id
1 'polypeptide(L)' 'MPKPVALTAHAATVAQAVQGAAQKLAHLLDSTLGRLQAHRVQHGPHPSDPSEGPATRFPRP' A
#
# COMPACT_ATOMS: atom_id res chain seq x y z
N MET A 1 1.73 15.61 1.74
CA MET A 1 0.65 15.36 2.73
C MET A 1 -0.49 14.60 2.05
N PRO A 2 -1.09 13.56 2.66
CA PRO A 2 -2.22 12.86 2.07
C PRO A 2 -3.41 13.81 1.94
N LYS A 3 -4.11 13.75 0.80
CA LYS A 3 -5.27 14.59 0.53
C LYS A 3 -6.49 13.95 1.17
N PRO A 4 -7.28 14.69 1.98
CA PRO A 4 -8.48 14.12 2.59
C PRO A 4 -9.49 13.71 1.52
N VAL A 5 -10.10 12.54 1.70
CA VAL A 5 -11.11 11.99 0.78
C VAL A 5 -12.48 12.29 1.34
N ALA A 6 -13.25 13.13 0.63
CA ALA A 6 -14.66 13.35 0.93
C ALA A 6 -15.48 12.14 0.46
N LEU A 7 -16.33 11.61 1.34
CA LEU A 7 -17.21 10.48 1.04
C LEU A 7 -18.67 10.91 1.13
N THR A 8 -19.43 10.57 0.09
CA THR A 8 -20.88 10.78 0.05
C THR A 8 -21.60 9.45 -0.18
N ALA A 9 -22.72 9.27 0.49
CA ALA A 9 -23.61 8.14 0.28
C ALA A 9 -25.05 8.65 0.33
N HIS A 10 -25.79 8.45 -0.76
CA HIS A 10 -27.20 8.80 -0.85
C HIS A 10 -28.05 7.62 -0.37
N ALA A 11 -29.01 7.93 0.49
CA ALA A 11 -30.01 6.98 0.94
C ALA A 11 -31.29 7.74 1.36
N ALA A 12 -32.38 7.00 1.53
CA ALA A 12 -33.67 7.57 1.93
C ALA A 12 -33.65 8.12 3.37
N THR A 13 -32.70 7.69 4.21
CA THR A 13 -32.57 8.14 5.60
C THR A 13 -31.12 8.47 5.94
N VAL A 14 -30.95 9.35 6.94
CA VAL A 14 -29.62 9.74 7.43
C VAL A 14 -28.85 8.52 7.95
N ALA A 15 -29.50 7.62 8.70
CA ALA A 15 -28.87 6.42 9.23
C ALA A 15 -28.30 5.53 8.12
N GLN A 16 -29.04 5.33 7.03
CA GLN A 16 -28.58 4.56 5.87
C GLN A 16 -27.46 5.29 5.12
N ALA A 17 -27.53 6.62 5.00
CA ALA A 17 -26.49 7.42 4.36
C ALA A 17 -25.17 7.31 5.16
N VAL A 18 -25.22 7.43 6.49
CA VAL A 18 -24.06 7.27 7.36
C VAL A 18 -23.49 5.86 7.28
N GLN A 19 -24.34 4.83 7.33
CA GLN A 19 -23.90 3.44 7.21
C GLN A 19 -23.23 3.17 5.85
N GLY A 20 -23.82 3.66 4.76
CA GLY A 20 -23.22 3.54 3.43
C GLY A 20 -21.89 4.29 3.30
N ALA A 21 -21.76 5.47 3.94
CA ALA A 21 -20.50 6.20 3.98
C ALA A 21 -19.43 5.45 4.79
N ALA A 22 -19.80 4.84 5.92
CA ALA A 22 -18.91 4.03 6.74
C ALA A 22 -18.41 2.78 5.98
N GLN A 23 -19.29 2.10 5.25
CA GLN A 23 -18.92 0.96 4.40
C GLN A 23 -17.93 1.38 3.29
N LYS A 24 -18.19 2.50 2.63
CA LYS A 24 -17.26 3.05 1.61
C LYS A 24 -15.90 3.39 2.21
N LEU A 25 -15.88 3.98 3.42
CA LEU A 25 -14.64 4.30 4.11
C LEU A 25 -13.84 3.03 4.45
N ALA A 26 -14.49 2.02 5.01
CA ALA A 26 -13.85 0.75 5.33
C ALA A 26 -13.20 0.11 4.10
N HIS A 27 -13.91 0.12 2.96
CA HIS A 27 -13.39 -0.41 1.71
C HIS A 27 -12.16 0.35 1.18
N LEU A 28 -12.17 1.69 1.27
CA LEU A 28 -11.01 2.48 0.85
C LEU A 28 -9.77 2.20 1.71
N LEU A 29 -9.96 2.04 3.02
CA LEU A 29 -8.87 1.71 3.94
C LEU A 29 -8.31 0.33 3.63
N ASP A 30 -9.17 -0.68 3.46
CA ASP A 30 -8.75 -2.04 3.12
C ASP A 30 -7.99 -2.07 1.78
N SER A 31 -8.52 -1.42 0.73
CA SER A 31 -7.83 -1.31 -0.55
C SER A 31 -6.47 -0.62 -0.44
N THR A 32 -6.37 0.46 0.34
CA THR A 32 -5.11 1.20 0.53
C THR A 32 -4.06 0.37 1.25
N LEU A 33 -4.46 -0.31 2.33
CA LEU A 33 -3.57 -1.17 3.11
C LEU A 33 -3.15 -2.41 2.32
N GLY A 34 -4.08 -3.04 1.61
CA GLY A 34 -3.81 -4.15 0.70
C GLY A 34 -2.79 -3.79 -0.37
N ARG A 35 -2.91 -2.60 -0.98
CA ARG A 35 -1.92 -2.10 -1.95
C ARG A 35 -0.56 -1.86 -1.33
N LEU A 36 -0.50 -1.29 -0.12
CA LEU A 36 0.76 -1.07 0.59
C LEU A 36 1.47 -2.40 0.88
N GLN A 37 0.70 -3.40 1.32
CA GLN A 37 1.22 -4.73 1.61
C GLN A 37 1.68 -5.45 0.33
N ALA A 38 0.90 -5.37 -0.75
CA ALA A 38 1.26 -5.91 -2.06
C ALA A 38 2.53 -5.25 -2.62
N HIS A 39 2.70 -3.93 -2.44
CA HIS A 39 3.93 -3.24 -2.84
C HIS A 39 5.14 -3.70 -2.01
N ARG A 40 4.98 -3.92 -0.70
CA ARG A 40 6.05 -4.47 0.15
C ARG A 40 6.45 -5.89 -0.26
N VAL A 41 5.51 -6.71 -0.70
CA VAL A 41 5.80 -8.07 -1.19
C VAL A 41 6.51 -8.03 -2.55
N GLN A 42 6.03 -7.19 -3.47
CA GLN A 42 6.60 -7.05 -4.81
C GLN A 42 8.00 -6.38 -4.80
N HIS A 43 8.21 -5.43 -3.89
CA HIS A 43 9.47 -4.73 -3.68
C HIS A 43 10.15 -5.17 -2.38
N GLY A 44 9.91 -6.41 -1.93
CA GLY A 44 10.70 -7.05 -0.88
C GLY A 44 12.19 -6.98 -1.24
N PRO A 45 13.11 -7.07 -0.27
CA PRO A 45 14.51 -6.69 -0.44
C PRO A 45 15.07 -7.25 -1.75
N HIS A 46 15.19 -6.37 -2.73
CA HIS A 46 15.74 -6.72 -4.03
C HIS A 46 17.22 -7.00 -3.78
N PRO A 47 17.79 -8.13 -4.25
CA PRO A 47 19.18 -8.51 -3.99
C PRO A 47 20.22 -7.63 -4.71
N SER A 48 19.89 -6.38 -5.04
CA SER A 48 20.85 -5.40 -5.52
C SER A 48 20.94 -4.25 -4.52
N ASP A 49 21.43 -4.57 -3.34
CA ASP A 49 22.25 -3.61 -2.61
C ASP A 49 23.65 -3.67 -3.27
N PRO A 50 24.13 -2.63 -3.98
CA PRO A 50 25.45 -2.65 -4.61
C PRO A 50 26.59 -2.45 -3.58
N SER A 51 26.38 -2.85 -2.33
CA SER A 51 27.43 -2.95 -1.31
C SER A 51 28.08 -4.35 -1.27
N GLU A 52 28.03 -5.12 -2.34
CA GLU A 52 29.15 -6.02 -2.65
C GLU A 52 30.18 -5.20 -3.43
N GLY A 53 31.19 -4.68 -2.70
CA GLY A 53 32.42 -4.23 -3.32
C GLY A 53 32.98 -5.32 -4.24
N PRO A 54 33.68 -4.97 -5.33
CA PRO A 54 34.10 -5.93 -6.33
C PRO A 54 34.87 -7.05 -5.65
N ALA A 55 34.33 -8.26 -5.67
CA ALA A 55 35.06 -9.45 -5.30
C ALA A 55 36.29 -9.51 -6.20
N THR A 56 37.42 -9.07 -5.67
CA THR A 56 38.73 -9.22 -6.29
C THR A 56 38.97 -10.71 -6.40
N ARG A 57 38.58 -11.26 -7.56
CA ARG A 57 38.87 -12.62 -7.97
C ARG A 57 40.38 -12.71 -8.18
N PHE A 58 41.09 -13.05 -7.10
CA PHE A 58 42.51 -13.43 -7.21
C PHE A 58 42.60 -14.71 -8.06
N PRO A 59 43.40 -14.74 -9.13
CA PRO A 59 43.70 -15.99 -9.82
C PRO A 59 44.55 -16.86 -8.87
N ARG A 60 44.17 -18.13 -8.72
CA ARG A 60 44.95 -19.12 -7.98
C ARG A 60 46.21 -19.52 -8.76
N PRO A 61 47.33 -19.82 -8.07
CA PRO A 61 48.60 -20.19 -8.70
C PRO A 61 48.54 -21.55 -9.40
#